data_AF-A0A9W8RUE2-F1
#
_entry.id   AF-A0A9W8RUE2-F1
#
_cell.length_a   1.000
_cell.length_b   1.000
_cell.length_c   1.000
_cell.angle_alpha   90.00
_cell.angle_beta   90.00
_cell.angle_gamma   90.00
#
_symmetry.space_group_name_H-M   'P 1'
#
loop_
_entity.id
_entity.type
_entity.pdbx_description
1 polymer ?
#
loop_
_entity_poly.entity_id
_entity_poly.type
_entity_poly.pdbx_seq_one_letter_code
_entity_poly.pdbx_strand_id
1 'polypeptide(L)'
;MYIVLGAGVVGLITALELKRQYPSINVLVLARDVPGDSPPTYASAWAGGNWISSATDNGPQEEWDRVTYLKFQELAKTHPECGIETMDLRSVYEDDIENVDLLS
;
A
#
# COMPACT_ATOMS: atom_id res chain seq x y z
N MET A 1 16.05 -1.10 20.38
CA MET A 1 14.82 -1.87 20.08
C MET A 1 13.77 -0.88 19.65
N TYR A 2 13.07 -1.14 18.55
CA TYR A 2 11.98 -0.30 18.05
C TYR A 2 10.67 -1.05 18.20
N ILE A 3 9.61 -0.33 18.59
CA ILE A 3 8.27 -0.88 18.69
C ILE A 3 7.41 -0.18 17.65
N VAL A 4 6.82 -0.96 16.75
CA VAL A 4 5.82 -0.50 15.79
C VAL A 4 4.45 -0.86 16.33
N LEU A 5 3.59 0.14 16.49
CA LEU A 5 2.22 -0.03 16.99
C LEU A 5 1.26 -0.21 15.81
N GLY A 6 0.63 -1.37 15.73
CA GLY A 6 -0.33 -1.74 14.68
C GLY A 6 0.27 -2.63 13.58
N ALA A 7 -0.53 -3.61 13.15
CA ALA A 7 -0.14 -4.61 12.14
C ALA A 7 -0.91 -4.46 10.81
N GLY A 8 -1.40 -3.26 10.51
CA GLY A 8 -1.92 -2.93 9.17
C GLY A 8 -0.80 -2.66 8.17
N VAL A 9 -1.16 -2.34 6.92
CA VAL A 9 -0.20 -2.15 5.82
C VAL A 9 0.91 -1.15 6.17
N VAL A 10 0.56 0.00 6.77
CA VAL A 10 1.52 1.03 7.18
C VAL A 10 2.47 0.51 8.27
N GLY A 11 1.96 -0.22 9.26
CA GLY A 11 2.78 -0.76 10.35
C GLY A 11 3.73 -1.86 9.86
N LEU A 12 3.23 -2.81 9.08
CA LEU A 12 4.03 -3.93 8.58
C LEU A 12 5.09 -3.49 7.59
N ILE A 13 4.78 -2.58 6.65
CA ILE A 13 5.80 -2.07 5.72
C ILE A 13 6.85 -1.25 6.46
N THR A 14 6.45 -0.43 7.43
CA THR A 14 7.40 0.32 8.27
C THR A 14 8.33 -0.62 9.03
N ALA A 15 7.79 -1.66 9.67
CA ALA A 15 8.58 -2.65 10.40
C ALA A 15 9.57 -3.39 9.49
N LEU A 16 9.13 -3.77 8.27
CA LEU A 16 9.96 -4.44 7.28
C LEU A 16 11.09 -3.53 6.78
N GLU A 17 10.78 -2.28 6.42
CA GLU A 17 11.77 -1.33 5.93
C GLU A 17 12.79 -0.92 7.01
N LEU A 18 12.35 -0.75 8.26
CA LEU A 18 13.26 -0.55 9.39
C LEU A 18 14.25 -1.73 9.53
N LYS A 19 13.76 -2.97 9.42
CA LYS A 19 14.60 -4.16 9.53
C LYS A 19 15.55 -4.31 8.33
N ARG A 20 15.12 -3.94 7.12
CA ARG A 20 15.95 -3.93 5.90
C ARG A 20 17.08 -2.91 5.98
N GLN A 21 16.76 -1.67 6.37
CA GLN A 21 17.74 -0.59 6.46
C GLN A 21 18.72 -0.77 7.62
N TYR A 22 18.26 -1.34 8.74
CA TYR A 22 19.07 -1.54 9.93
C TYR A 22 19.02 -3.00 10.41
N PRO A 23 19.72 -3.94 9.76
CA PRO A 23 19.61 -5.38 10.07
C PRO A 23 19.92 -5.76 11.52
N SER A 24 20.74 -4.97 12.22
CA SER A 24 21.14 -5.19 13.61
C SER A 24 20.07 -4.81 14.65
N ILE A 25 19.02 -4.06 14.28
CA ILE A 25 17.99 -3.66 15.25
C ILE A 25 16.95 -4.78 15.43
N ASN A 26 16.44 -4.86 16.65
CA ASN A 26 15.23 -5.63 16.93
C ASN A 26 14.01 -4.73 16.75
N VAL A 27 13.08 -5.17 15.90
CA VAL A 27 11.78 -4.54 15.67
C VAL A 27 10.70 -5.46 16.25
N LEU A 28 9.88 -4.92 17.13
CA LEU A 28 8.71 -5.59 17.69
C LEU A 28 7.45 -4.93 17.13
N VAL A 29 6.56 -5.70 16.50
CA VAL A 29 5.23 -5.23 16.11
C VAL A 29 4.26 -5.59 17.24
N LEU A 30 3.61 -4.59 17.81
CA LEU A 30 2.59 -4.76 18.83
C LEU A 30 1.25 -4.27 18.28
N ALA A 31 0.27 -5.15 18.17
CA ALA A 31 -1.03 -4.83 17.57
C ALA A 31 -2.19 -5.51 18.29
N ARG A 32 -3.36 -4.87 18.27
CA ARG A 32 -4.63 -5.47 18.73
C ARG A 32 -5.13 -6.52 17.74
N ASP A 33 -5.12 -6.17 16.45
CA ASP A 33 -5.58 -7.00 15.34
C ASP A 33 -4.41 -7.23 14.38
N VAL A 34 -4.36 -8.41 13.76
CA VAL A 34 -3.28 -8.85 12.85
C VAL A 34 -3.86 -9.37 11.52
N PRO A 35 -3.03 -9.54 10.47
CA PRO A 35 -3.49 -10.18 9.24
C PRO A 35 -4.17 -11.54 9.50
N GLY A 36 -5.38 -11.71 8.97
CA GLY A 36 -6.26 -12.84 9.26
C GLY A 36 -7.46 -12.46 10.14
N ASP A 37 -7.35 -11.38 10.93
CA ASP A 37 -8.48 -10.79 11.63
C ASP A 37 -9.26 -9.86 10.69
N SER A 38 -10.58 -9.77 10.87
CA SER A 38 -11.45 -8.84 10.14
C SER A 38 -12.44 -8.08 11.05
N PRO A 39 -12.00 -7.42 12.14
CA PRO A 39 -12.88 -6.50 12.86
C PRO A 39 -13.09 -5.22 12.04
N PRO A 40 -14.22 -4.51 12.21
CA PRO A 40 -14.48 -3.26 11.50
C PRO A 40 -13.45 -2.16 11.80
N THR A 41 -12.72 -2.30 12.90
CA THR A 41 -11.69 -1.38 13.35
C THR A 41 -10.30 -1.65 12.76
N TYR A 42 -10.15 -2.67 11.91
CA TYR A 42 -8.89 -3.02 11.25
C TYR A 42 -8.99 -2.80 9.73
N ALA A 43 -8.73 -1.55 9.32
CA ALA A 43 -9.00 -1.09 7.95
C ALA A 43 -8.31 -1.90 6.85
N SER A 44 -7.08 -2.39 7.09
CA SER A 44 -6.32 -3.14 6.08
C SER A 44 -7.01 -4.44 5.63
N ALA A 45 -7.84 -5.07 6.48
CA ALA A 45 -8.58 -6.28 6.11
C ALA A 45 -9.77 -6.02 5.17
N TRP A 46 -10.19 -4.76 5.02
CA TRP A 46 -11.38 -4.38 4.27
C TRP A 46 -11.09 -3.63 2.97
N ALA A 47 -9.82 -3.27 2.73
CA ALA A 47 -9.43 -2.67 1.47
C ALA A 47 -9.57 -3.70 0.33
N GLY A 48 -10.04 -3.25 -0.84
CA GLY A 48 -10.01 -4.07 -2.06
C GLY A 48 -8.56 -4.33 -2.51
N GLY A 49 -7.75 -3.26 -2.59
CA GLY A 49 -6.30 -3.38 -2.76
C GLY A 49 -5.76 -3.18 -4.17
N ASN A 50 -6.32 -2.26 -4.96
CA ASN A 50 -5.69 -1.80 -6.21
C ASN A 50 -4.77 -0.59 -5.97
N TRP A 51 -3.84 -0.36 -6.90
CA TRP A 51 -3.05 0.87 -6.94
C TRP A 51 -3.63 1.83 -7.99
N ILE A 52 -4.13 2.98 -7.53
CA ILE A 52 -4.53 4.14 -8.32
C ILE A 52 -4.07 5.36 -7.51
N SER A 53 -3.22 6.21 -8.10
CA SER A 53 -2.80 7.45 -7.46
C SER A 53 -3.98 8.39 -7.31
N SER A 54 -4.11 8.99 -6.13
CA SER A 54 -5.03 10.11 -5.87
C SER A 54 -4.28 11.39 -5.50
N ALA A 55 -2.94 11.37 -5.59
CA ALA A 55 -2.10 12.50 -5.29
C ALA A 55 -2.22 13.56 -6.40
N THR A 56 -2.44 14.80 -5.98
CA THR A 56 -2.54 16.02 -6.82
C THR A 56 -1.67 17.13 -6.27
N ASP A 57 -0.75 16.77 -5.36
CA ASP A 57 0.02 17.73 -4.58
C ASP A 57 1.29 18.22 -5.29
N ASN A 58 1.63 17.65 -6.47
CA ASN A 58 2.89 17.84 -7.18
C ASN A 58 4.09 17.79 -6.20
N GLY A 59 3.99 16.86 -5.25
CA GLY A 59 4.71 16.93 -4.00
C GLY A 59 5.03 15.55 -3.45
N PRO A 60 5.21 15.44 -2.12
CA PRO A 60 5.61 14.19 -1.50
C PRO A 60 4.66 13.02 -1.75
N GLN A 61 3.34 13.26 -1.88
CA GLN A 61 2.39 12.17 -2.09
C GLN A 61 2.56 11.53 -3.46
N GLU A 62 2.72 12.34 -4.51
CA GLU A 62 3.02 11.81 -5.85
C GLU A 62 4.30 10.98 -5.87
N GLU A 63 5.35 11.41 -5.15
CA GLU A 63 6.59 10.63 -5.04
C GLU A 63 6.39 9.31 -4.26
N TRP A 64 5.62 9.33 -3.17
CA TRP A 64 5.30 8.11 -2.43
C TRP A 64 4.49 7.12 -3.28
N ASP A 65 3.51 7.62 -4.04
CA ASP A 65 2.70 6.83 -4.95
C ASP A 65 3.58 6.22 -6.04
N ARG A 66 4.47 7.01 -6.66
CA ARG A 66 5.43 6.55 -7.68
C ARG A 66 6.35 5.44 -7.16
N VAL A 67 6.97 5.64 -5.99
CA VAL A 67 7.87 4.64 -5.37
C VAL A 67 7.10 3.36 -5.05
N THR A 68 5.89 3.48 -4.51
CA THR A 68 5.03 2.34 -4.18
C THR A 68 4.63 1.56 -5.43
N TYR A 69 4.25 2.23 -6.51
CA TYR A 69 3.92 1.60 -7.79
C TYR A 69 5.08 0.76 -8.33
N LEU A 70 6.27 1.35 -8.38
CA LEU A 70 7.46 0.64 -8.86
C LEU A 70 7.78 -0.58 -8.00
N LYS A 71 7.56 -0.48 -6.67
CA LYS A 71 7.75 -1.63 -5.78
C LYS A 71 6.72 -2.73 -6.04
N PHE A 72 5.45 -2.39 -6.25
CA PHE A 72 4.43 -3.38 -6.62
C PHE A 72 4.73 -4.03 -7.98
N GLN A 73 5.20 -3.28 -8.97
CA GLN A 73 5.63 -3.85 -10.25
C GLN A 73 6.80 -4.83 -10.11
N GLU A 74 7.77 -4.54 -9.23
CA GLU A 74 8.87 -5.45 -8.89
C GLU A 74 8.31 -6.73 -8.25
N LEU A 75 7.52 -6.58 -7.18
CA LEU A 75 6.96 -7.71 -6.43
C LEU A 75 6.11 -8.64 -7.31
N ALA A 76 5.26 -8.08 -8.19
CA ALA A 76 4.46 -8.87 -9.12
C ALA A 76 5.30 -9.73 -10.07
N LYS A 77 6.55 -9.30 -10.37
CA LYS A 77 7.46 -10.04 -11.26
C LYS A 77 8.34 -11.04 -10.51
N THR A 78 8.77 -10.70 -9.30
CA THR A 78 9.82 -11.46 -8.60
C THR A 78 9.32 -12.28 -7.42
N HIS A 79 8.10 -12.02 -6.92
CA HIS A 79 7.52 -12.63 -5.73
C HIS A 79 6.05 -13.04 -5.95
N PRO A 80 5.75 -14.03 -6.80
CA PRO A 80 4.37 -14.45 -7.07
C PRO A 80 3.62 -14.90 -5.80
N GLU A 81 4.33 -15.35 -4.77
CA GLU A 81 3.78 -15.74 -3.48
C GLU A 81 3.14 -14.58 -2.68
N CYS A 82 3.43 -13.32 -3.05
CA CYS A 82 2.90 -12.16 -2.33
C CYS A 82 1.47 -11.75 -2.74
N GLY A 83 0.90 -12.38 -3.77
CA GLY A 83 -0.48 -12.14 -4.21
C GLY A 83 -0.70 -10.79 -4.90
N ILE A 84 0.35 -10.17 -5.44
CA ILE A 84 0.27 -8.94 -6.23
C ILE A 84 0.41 -9.31 -7.71
N GLU A 85 -0.53 -8.87 -8.54
CA GLU A 85 -0.55 -9.13 -9.98
C GLU A 85 -0.82 -7.85 -10.77
N THR A 86 -0.29 -7.78 -11.99
CA THR A 86 -0.62 -6.72 -12.94
C THR A 86 -1.92 -7.04 -13.65
N MET A 87 -2.87 -6.11 -13.65
CA MET A 87 -4.18 -6.28 -14.30
C MET A 87 -4.56 -5.02 -15.08
N ASP A 88 -5.36 -5.18 -16.13
CA ASP A 88 -5.94 -4.05 -16.86
C ASP A 88 -6.97 -3.34 -15.98
N LEU A 89 -6.80 -2.03 -15.80
CA LEU A 89 -7.75 -1.18 -15.09
C LEU A 89 -8.78 -0.63 -16.08
N ARG A 90 -10.07 -0.87 -15.79
CA ARG A 90 -11.18 -0.26 -16.52
C ARG A 90 -12.04 0.54 -15.54
N SER A 91 -12.11 1.84 -15.75
CA SER A 91 -13.03 2.73 -15.06
C SER A 91 -14.21 3.06 -15.96
N VAL A 92 -15.42 3.12 -15.38
CA VAL A 92 -16.67 3.46 -16.09
C VAL A 92 -17.24 4.69 -15.43
N TYR A 93 -17.58 5.69 -16.24
CA TYR A 93 -18.13 6.95 -15.79
C TYR A 93 -19.48 7.21 -16.47
N GLU A 94 -20.30 8.04 -15.85
CA GLU A 94 -21.63 8.38 -16.35
C GLU A 94 -21.60 9.47 -17.43
N ASP A 95 -20.51 10.25 -17.50
CA ASP A 95 -20.35 11.39 -18.42
C ASP A 95 -19.16 11.16 -19.39
N ASP A 96 -19.08 11.99 -20.41
CA ASP A 96 -17.99 12.03 -21.40
C ASP A 96 -16.66 12.42 -20.75
N ILE A 97 -15.54 12.01 -21.35
CA ILE A 97 -14.19 12.13 -20.78
C ILE A 97 -13.81 13.59 -20.46
N GLU A 98 -14.33 14.55 -21.22
CA GLU A 98 -14.10 15.98 -21.02
C GLU A 98 -14.79 16.54 -19.77
N ASN A 99 -15.82 15.85 -19.26
CA ASN A 99 -16.64 16.29 -18.14
C ASN A 99 -16.32 15.53 -16.84
N VAL A 100 -15.45 14.52 -16.92
CA VAL A 100 -14.95 13.80 -15.75
C VAL A 100 -13.55 14.30 -15.42
N ASP A 101 -13.37 14.87 -14.22
CA ASP A 101 -12.10 15.41 -13.70
C ASP A 101 -11.05 14.30 -13.45
N LEU A 102 -10.71 13.52 -14.48
CA LEU A 102 -9.81 12.37 -14.42
C LEU A 102 -8.33 12.71 -14.56
N LEU A 103 -8.03 13.90 -15.07
CA LEU A 103 -6.68 14.33 -15.44
C LEU A 103 -6.28 15.64 -14.74
N SER A 104 -6.87 15.92 -13.57
CA SER A 104 -6.50 17.08 -12.76
C SER A 104 -5.20 16.88 -11.99
#